data_AF-A0A4P9WGZ4-F1
#
_entry.id   AF-A0A4P9WGZ4-F1
#
_cell.length_a   1.000
_cell.length_b   1.000
_cell.length_c   1.000
_cell.angle_alpha   90.00
_cell.angle_beta   90.00
_cell.angle_gamma   90.00
#
_symmetry.space_group_name_H-M   'P 1'
#
loop_
_entity.id
_entity.type
_entity.pdbx_description
1 polymer ?
#
loop_
_entity_poly.entity_id
_entity_poly.type
_entity_poly.pdbx_seq_one_letter_code
_entity_poly.pdbx_strand_id
1 'polypeptide(L)'
;MAFPGEVTSGSELFGLSSEPFPESVSAVLTAPLAEEDIEIKPDGLLYLPEIKYRRILIRAFGPGGWGMVPRGPHTVNSANVSREYALFARGRFVAQARGEQDYFGQEKLPTASEGCKSNAIVRCCKDLGIGSELWDPVFIKEYKKKHCDQVYGVHGTNGQRKLLWRKKGRTLDYPFREEQKK
;
A
#
# COMPACT_ATOMS: atom_id res chain seq x y z
N MET A 1 3.54 42.95 -20.82
CA MET A 1 3.86 41.81 -19.94
C MET A 1 2.60 41.44 -19.20
N ALA A 2 1.86 40.45 -19.69
CA ALA A 2 0.73 39.86 -19.00
C ALA A 2 1.18 38.48 -18.49
N PHE A 3 0.96 38.23 -17.21
CA PHE A 3 1.24 36.94 -16.58
C PHE A 3 0.40 35.85 -17.28
N PRO A 4 0.97 34.66 -17.57
CA PRO A 4 0.21 33.62 -18.25
C PRO A 4 -0.72 32.90 -17.27
N GLY A 5 -1.99 32.84 -17.65
CA GLY A 5 -2.84 31.68 -17.43
C GLY A 5 -3.55 31.60 -16.08
N GLU A 6 -4.79 32.09 -16.08
CA GLU A 6 -5.87 31.54 -15.27
C GLU A 6 -5.82 30.00 -15.36
N VAL A 7 -5.61 29.32 -14.22
CA VAL A 7 -5.83 27.88 -14.11
C VAL A 7 -7.34 27.68 -14.21
N THR A 8 -7.83 27.56 -15.44
CA THR A 8 -9.20 27.09 -15.67
C THR A 8 -9.28 25.71 -15.02
N SER A 9 -10.19 25.58 -14.05
CA SER A 9 -10.48 24.30 -13.41
C SER A 9 -11.02 23.37 -14.50
N GLY A 10 -10.13 22.62 -15.16
CA GLY A 10 -10.55 21.38 -15.79
C GLY A 10 -11.33 20.58 -14.75
N SER A 11 -12.49 20.05 -15.14
CA SER A 11 -13.31 19.20 -14.27
C SER A 11 -12.41 18.24 -13.50
N GLU A 12 -12.62 18.03 -12.20
CA GLU A 12 -11.71 17.22 -11.36
C GLU A 12 -11.49 15.77 -11.87
N LEU A 13 -12.33 15.34 -12.82
CA LEU A 13 -12.30 14.07 -13.53
C LEU A 13 -11.64 14.15 -14.91
N PHE A 14 -10.91 15.23 -15.21
CA PHE A 14 -10.28 15.44 -16.51
C PHE A 14 -9.33 14.29 -16.85
N GLY A 15 -9.54 13.69 -18.03
CA GLY A 15 -8.76 12.55 -18.52
C GLY A 15 -9.06 11.20 -17.85
N LEU A 16 -10.06 11.11 -16.95
CA LEU A 16 -10.49 9.83 -16.40
C LEU A 16 -11.10 8.97 -17.52
N SER A 17 -10.60 7.74 -17.67
CA SER A 17 -11.09 6.77 -18.65
C SER A 17 -11.06 7.26 -20.12
N SER A 18 -10.28 8.30 -20.44
CA SER A 18 -10.21 8.83 -21.82
C SER A 18 -9.34 7.96 -22.72
N GLU A 19 -8.21 7.47 -22.22
CA GLU A 19 -7.27 6.57 -22.91
C GLU A 19 -6.36 5.87 -21.89
N PRO A 20 -5.80 4.69 -22.21
CA PRO A 20 -4.80 4.05 -21.36
C PRO A 20 -3.48 4.85 -21.30
N PHE A 21 -2.65 4.58 -20.29
CA PHE A 21 -1.27 5.05 -20.30
C PHE A 21 -0.47 4.38 -21.45
N PRO A 22 0.59 5.03 -21.96
CA PRO A 22 1.43 4.44 -23.00
C PRO A 22 1.93 3.05 -22.61
N GLU A 23 2.11 2.18 -23.61
CA GLU A 23 2.48 0.78 -23.40
C GLU A 23 3.71 0.60 -22.51
N SER A 24 4.73 1.46 -22.66
CA SER A 24 5.93 1.44 -21.81
C SER A 24 5.64 1.70 -20.32
N VAL A 25 4.65 2.52 -20.01
CA VAL A 25 4.19 2.79 -18.64
C VAL A 25 3.35 1.63 -18.13
N SER A 26 2.39 1.18 -18.95
CA SER A 26 1.49 0.07 -18.63
C SER A 26 2.25 -1.22 -18.34
N ALA A 27 3.31 -1.51 -19.12
CA ALA A 27 4.21 -2.64 -18.90
C ALA A 27 4.91 -2.58 -17.53
N VAL A 28 5.27 -1.38 -17.05
CA VAL A 28 5.88 -1.20 -15.73
C VAL A 28 4.87 -1.37 -14.59
N LEU A 29 3.67 -0.83 -14.76
CA LEU A 29 2.61 -0.85 -13.73
C LEU A 29 2.03 -2.24 -13.52
N THR A 30 1.94 -3.03 -14.59
CA THR A 30 1.36 -4.38 -14.60
C THR A 30 2.42 -5.48 -14.53
N ALA A 31 3.70 -5.12 -14.41
CA ALA A 31 4.78 -6.09 -14.26
C ALA A 31 4.57 -6.96 -13.00
N PRO A 32 4.86 -8.28 -13.09
CA PRO A 32 4.85 -9.15 -11.92
C PRO A 32 5.75 -8.62 -10.79
N LEU A 33 5.32 -8.83 -9.55
CA LEU A 33 6.09 -8.51 -8.37
C LEU A 33 7.28 -9.47 -8.22
N ALA A 34 8.38 -8.94 -7.71
CA ALA A 34 9.50 -9.77 -7.28
C ALA A 34 9.10 -10.56 -6.01
N GLU A 35 9.28 -11.89 -6.01
CA GLU A 35 8.88 -12.76 -4.90
C GLU A 35 9.56 -12.34 -3.57
N GLU A 36 10.79 -11.86 -3.63
CA GLU A 36 11.53 -11.38 -2.45
C GLU A 36 10.89 -10.14 -1.80
N ASP A 37 10.17 -9.33 -2.58
CA ASP A 37 9.55 -8.08 -2.13
C ASP A 37 8.18 -8.29 -1.48
N ILE A 38 7.58 -9.46 -1.67
CA ILE A 38 6.29 -9.82 -1.09
C ILE A 38 6.48 -10.25 0.36
N GLU A 39 5.70 -9.63 1.24
CA GLU A 39 5.68 -9.87 2.67
C GLU A 39 4.37 -10.54 3.10
N ILE A 40 4.39 -11.16 4.28
CA ILE A 40 3.22 -11.85 4.85
C ILE A 40 3.00 -11.39 6.29
N LYS A 41 1.76 -11.04 6.62
CA LYS A 41 1.35 -10.76 7.99
C LYS A 41 1.13 -12.08 8.78
N PRO A 42 1.17 -12.05 10.12
CA PRO A 42 0.91 -13.25 10.94
C PRO A 42 -0.47 -13.90 10.72
N ASP A 43 -1.46 -13.14 10.26
CA ASP A 43 -2.79 -13.63 9.87
C ASP A 43 -2.82 -14.32 8.49
N GLY A 44 -1.73 -14.26 7.75
CA GLY A 44 -1.58 -14.83 6.42
C GLY A 44 -1.91 -13.89 5.27
N LEU A 45 -2.18 -12.61 5.52
CA LEU A 45 -2.37 -11.64 4.43
C LEU A 45 -1.02 -11.36 3.74
N LEU A 46 -0.95 -11.61 2.43
CA LEU A 46 0.18 -11.17 1.62
C LEU A 46 0.05 -9.68 1.34
N TYR A 47 1.17 -8.96 1.39
CA TYR A 47 1.22 -7.54 1.08
C TYR A 47 2.54 -7.14 0.46
N LEU A 48 2.51 -6.03 -0.28
CA LEU A 48 3.70 -5.37 -0.79
C LEU A 48 3.98 -4.14 0.10
N PRO A 49 5.22 -3.93 0.60
CA PRO A 49 5.55 -2.75 1.38
C PRO A 49 5.31 -1.43 0.61
N GLU A 50 4.86 -0.39 1.30
CA GLU A 50 4.45 0.90 0.70
C GLU A 50 5.54 1.56 -0.15
N ILE A 51 6.80 1.42 0.26
CA ILE A 51 7.95 1.92 -0.49
C ILE A 51 8.05 1.32 -1.89
N LYS A 52 7.62 0.07 -2.08
CA LYS A 52 7.69 -0.61 -3.37
C LYS A 52 6.68 -0.02 -4.36
N TYR A 53 5.46 0.31 -3.92
CA TYR A 53 4.50 1.05 -4.74
C TYR A 53 5.08 2.39 -5.21
N ARG A 54 5.70 3.16 -4.30
CA ARG A 54 6.33 4.45 -4.66
C ARG A 54 7.45 4.26 -5.69
N ARG A 55 8.27 3.22 -5.55
CA ARG A 55 9.33 2.89 -6.54
C ARG A 55 8.75 2.52 -7.90
N ILE A 56 7.64 1.76 -7.93
CA ILE A 56 6.95 1.42 -9.18
C ILE A 56 6.39 2.69 -9.84
N LEU A 57 5.75 3.58 -9.08
CA LEU A 57 5.26 4.87 -9.59
C LEU A 57 6.39 5.75 -10.13
N ILE A 58 7.53 5.83 -9.43
CA ILE A 58 8.71 6.56 -9.89
C ILE A 58 9.26 5.95 -11.18
N ARG A 59 9.31 4.62 -11.30
CA ARG A 59 9.78 3.93 -12.52
C ARG A 59 8.82 4.11 -13.69
N ALA A 60 7.51 4.13 -13.43
CA ALA A 60 6.46 4.25 -14.44
C ALA A 60 6.29 5.70 -14.95
N PHE A 61 6.33 6.67 -14.04
CA PHE A 61 5.96 8.07 -14.34
C PHE A 61 7.12 9.07 -14.21
N GLY A 62 8.22 8.67 -13.58
CA GLY A 62 9.35 9.54 -13.25
C GLY A 62 9.13 10.35 -11.95
N PRO A 63 10.21 10.86 -11.32
CA PRO A 63 10.11 11.82 -10.22
C PRO A 63 9.32 13.06 -10.65
N GLY A 64 8.33 13.47 -9.86
CA GLY A 64 7.42 14.59 -10.20
C GLY A 64 6.31 14.26 -11.20
N GLY A 65 6.31 13.06 -11.79
CA GLY A 65 5.27 12.63 -12.75
C GLY A 65 3.98 12.10 -12.12
N TRP A 66 3.91 12.02 -10.79
CA TRP A 66 2.75 11.58 -10.03
C TRP A 66 2.66 12.30 -8.68
N GLY A 67 1.47 12.32 -8.08
CA GLY A 67 1.26 12.94 -6.78
C GLY A 67 -0.06 12.55 -6.12
N MET A 68 -0.08 12.64 -4.79
CA MET A 68 -1.30 12.47 -3.99
C MET A 68 -1.83 13.83 -3.60
N VAL A 69 -3.06 14.12 -4.02
CA VAL A 69 -3.78 15.34 -3.68
C VAL A 69 -4.76 15.02 -2.56
N PRO A 70 -4.68 15.69 -1.40
CA PRO A 70 -5.65 15.48 -0.35
C PRO A 70 -7.04 15.99 -0.74
N ARG A 71 -8.07 15.23 -0.37
CA ARG A 71 -9.48 15.57 -0.56
C ARG A 71 -10.12 15.79 0.81
N GLY A 72 -10.35 17.06 1.14
CA GLY A 72 -10.90 17.47 2.45
C GLY A 72 -9.89 17.45 3.60
N PRO A 73 -10.34 17.77 4.84
CA PRO A 73 -9.52 17.73 6.05
C PRO A 73 -9.27 16.29 6.53
N HIS A 74 -8.35 16.13 7.49
CA HIS A 74 -8.22 14.86 8.21
C HIS A 74 -9.44 14.65 9.12
N THR A 75 -9.94 13.41 9.17
CA THR A 75 -10.76 12.93 10.28
C THR A 75 -9.81 12.34 11.33
N VAL A 76 -9.70 13.00 12.47
CA VAL A 76 -8.81 12.58 13.57
C VAL A 76 -9.69 12.16 14.75
N ASN A 77 -9.48 10.96 15.25
CA ASN A 77 -10.05 10.48 16.51
C ASN A 77 -8.92 10.13 17.49
N SER A 78 -9.21 9.63 18.69
CA SER A 78 -8.18 9.43 19.72
C SER A 78 -7.12 8.38 19.38
N ALA A 79 -7.35 7.51 18.41
CA ALA A 79 -6.48 6.36 18.10
C ALA A 79 -6.23 6.15 16.60
N ASN A 80 -6.79 6.98 15.72
CA ASN A 80 -6.75 6.81 14.28
C ASN A 80 -6.89 8.16 13.56
N VAL A 81 -6.17 8.28 12.46
CA VAL A 81 -6.30 9.37 11.49
C VAL A 81 -6.70 8.81 10.14
N SER A 82 -7.67 9.44 9.51
CA SER A 82 -8.15 9.08 8.18
C SER A 82 -8.31 10.30 7.29
N ARG A 83 -8.08 10.15 5.99
CA ARG A 83 -8.28 11.21 5.00
C ARG A 83 -8.44 10.62 3.60
N GLU A 84 -9.24 11.27 2.76
CA GLU A 84 -9.30 10.94 1.33
C GLU A 84 -8.16 11.59 0.56
N TYR A 85 -7.64 10.85 -0.41
CA TYR A 85 -6.66 11.34 -1.35
C TYR A 85 -7.02 10.90 -2.75
N ALA A 86 -6.69 11.72 -3.73
CA ALA A 86 -6.70 11.37 -5.14
C ALA A 86 -5.27 11.23 -5.65
N LEU A 87 -5.00 10.12 -6.34
CA LEU A 87 -3.78 9.92 -7.09
C LEU A 87 -3.92 10.60 -8.45
N PHE A 88 -2.93 11.42 -8.79
CA PHE A 88 -2.75 11.96 -10.13
C PHE A 88 -1.45 11.44 -10.71
N ALA A 89 -1.46 11.15 -12.01
CA ALA A 89 -0.26 10.81 -12.76
C ALA A 89 -0.32 11.49 -14.13
N ARG A 90 0.78 12.14 -14.52
CA ARG A 90 0.91 12.85 -15.81
C ARG A 90 -0.24 13.83 -16.09
N GLY A 91 -0.69 14.54 -15.05
CA GLY A 91 -1.77 15.54 -15.15
C GLY A 91 -3.19 14.97 -15.22
N ARG A 92 -3.37 13.64 -15.06
CA ARG A 92 -4.67 12.97 -15.13
C ARG A 92 -5.07 12.43 -13.76
N PHE A 93 -6.36 12.49 -13.46
CA PHE A 93 -6.91 11.76 -12.32
C PHE A 93 -6.78 10.25 -12.57
N VAL A 94 -6.27 9.52 -11.58
CA VAL A 94 -6.10 8.06 -11.65
C VAL A 94 -7.16 7.37 -10.80
N ALA A 95 -7.15 7.65 -9.50
CA ALA A 95 -7.98 6.97 -8.52
C ALA A 95 -8.15 7.84 -7.28
N GLN A 96 -9.20 7.57 -6.51
CA GLN A 96 -9.44 8.18 -5.21
C GLN A 96 -9.65 7.09 -4.17
N ALA A 97 -8.97 7.23 -3.04
CA ALA A 97 -9.13 6.31 -1.92
C ALA A 97 -8.97 7.02 -0.58
N ARG A 98 -9.65 6.50 0.44
CA ARG A 98 -9.46 6.88 1.82
C ARG A 98 -8.28 6.09 2.41
N GLY A 99 -7.29 6.83 2.90
CA GLY A 99 -6.22 6.30 3.73
C GLY A 99 -6.59 6.37 5.19
N GLU A 100 -6.00 5.48 5.99
CA GLU A 100 -6.15 5.46 7.43
C GLU A 100 -4.88 4.94 8.09
N GLN A 101 -4.63 5.39 9.32
CA GLN A 101 -3.52 4.94 10.13
C GLN A 101 -3.87 5.03 11.61
N ASP A 102 -3.74 3.90 12.30
CA ASP A 102 -3.86 3.85 13.76
C ASP A 102 -2.59 4.42 14.42
N TYR A 103 -2.78 5.05 15.57
CA TYR A 103 -1.71 5.59 16.39
C TYR A 103 -2.06 5.53 17.87
N PHE A 104 -1.03 5.50 18.71
CA PHE A 104 -1.17 5.50 20.18
C PHE A 104 -0.37 6.68 20.73
N GLY A 105 -1.08 7.66 21.31
CA GLY A 105 -0.51 8.92 21.80
C GLY A 105 -0.54 10.02 20.74
N GLN A 106 -0.97 11.23 21.14
CA GLN A 106 -1.12 12.37 20.21
C GLN A 106 0.20 12.82 19.60
N GLU A 107 1.32 12.57 20.27
CA GLU A 107 2.67 12.87 19.79
C GLU A 107 3.03 12.14 18.49
N LYS A 108 2.33 11.02 18.19
CA LYS A 108 2.53 10.23 16.97
C LYS A 108 1.64 10.67 15.80
N LEU A 109 0.77 11.66 15.99
CA LEU A 109 -0.14 12.13 14.95
C LEU A 109 0.57 12.58 13.66
N PRO A 110 1.73 13.27 13.68
CA PRO A 110 2.44 13.64 12.46
C PRO A 110 2.89 12.40 11.65
N THR A 111 3.47 11.41 12.32
CA THR A 111 3.87 10.14 11.70
C THR A 111 2.65 9.37 11.19
N ALA A 112 1.56 9.38 11.95
CA ALA A 112 0.31 8.73 11.55
C ALA A 112 -0.30 9.38 10.30
N SER A 113 -0.22 10.71 10.18
CA SER A 113 -0.66 11.47 9.00
C SER A 113 0.10 11.03 7.74
N GLU A 114 1.42 10.83 7.83
CA GLU A 114 2.22 10.30 6.72
C GLU A 114 1.89 8.83 6.39
N GLY A 115 1.60 8.02 7.41
CA GLY A 115 1.10 6.64 7.24
C GLY A 115 -0.25 6.61 6.53
N CYS A 116 -1.18 7.50 6.91
CA CYS A 116 -2.49 7.64 6.28
C CYS A 116 -2.38 7.94 4.78
N LYS A 117 -1.50 8.87 4.39
CA LYS A 117 -1.19 9.13 2.98
C LYS A 117 -0.61 7.90 2.26
N SER A 118 0.30 7.18 2.92
CA SER A 118 0.94 6.00 2.33
C SER A 118 -0.04 4.84 2.13
N ASN A 119 -0.98 4.66 3.07
CA ASN A 119 -2.08 3.71 2.94
C ASN A 119 -2.97 4.04 1.73
N ALA A 120 -3.30 5.32 1.53
CA ALA A 120 -4.09 5.75 0.37
C ALA A 120 -3.38 5.47 -0.96
N ILE A 121 -2.05 5.63 -1.02
CA ILE A 121 -1.25 5.31 -2.21
C ILE A 121 -1.42 3.84 -2.59
N VAL A 122 -1.28 2.93 -1.63
CA VAL A 122 -1.42 1.48 -1.87
C VAL A 122 -2.79 1.16 -2.47
N ARG A 123 -3.86 1.78 -1.94
CA ARG A 123 -5.22 1.57 -2.44
C ARG A 123 -5.40 2.10 -3.86
N CYS A 124 -4.97 3.33 -4.14
CA CYS A 124 -5.05 3.93 -5.48
C CYS A 124 -4.23 3.14 -6.51
N CYS A 125 -3.09 2.57 -6.12
CA CYS A 125 -2.23 1.81 -7.02
C CYS A 125 -2.85 0.50 -7.52
N LYS A 126 -3.88 -0.02 -6.85
CA LYS A 126 -4.61 -1.20 -7.32
C LYS A 126 -5.34 -0.93 -8.62
N ASP A 127 -5.90 0.26 -8.79
CA ASP A 127 -6.60 0.67 -10.02
C ASP A 127 -5.62 0.83 -11.21
N LEU A 128 -4.31 0.97 -10.93
CA LEU A 128 -3.24 0.93 -11.93
C LEU A 128 -2.77 -0.49 -12.27
N GLY A 129 -3.30 -1.52 -11.60
CA GLY A 129 -2.91 -2.93 -11.77
C GLY A 129 -1.68 -3.37 -10.95
N ILE A 130 -1.10 -2.50 -10.13
CA ILE A 130 0.10 -2.82 -9.35
C ILE A 130 -0.23 -3.86 -8.28
N GLY A 131 0.49 -4.99 -8.29
CA GLY A 131 0.38 -6.03 -7.27
C GLY A 131 -0.97 -6.73 -7.26
N SER A 132 -1.67 -6.77 -8.41
CA SER A 132 -2.95 -7.46 -8.59
C SER A 132 -2.89 -8.94 -8.20
N GLU A 133 -1.74 -9.61 -8.42
CA GLU A 133 -1.50 -11.00 -8.03
C GLU A 133 -1.65 -11.26 -6.52
N LEU A 134 -1.48 -10.25 -5.66
CA LEU A 134 -1.67 -10.39 -4.20
C LEU A 134 -3.13 -10.62 -3.79
N TRP A 135 -4.07 -10.52 -4.74
CA TRP A 135 -5.49 -10.78 -4.57
C TRP A 135 -5.96 -12.04 -5.31
N ASP A 136 -5.07 -12.69 -6.07
CA ASP A 136 -5.37 -13.93 -6.77
C ASP A 136 -5.27 -15.12 -5.79
N PRO A 137 -6.36 -15.85 -5.52
CA PRO A 137 -6.34 -17.00 -4.61
C PRO A 137 -5.39 -18.11 -5.05
N VAL A 138 -5.15 -18.28 -6.36
CA VAL A 138 -4.19 -19.27 -6.89
C VAL A 138 -2.77 -18.85 -6.54
N PHE A 139 -2.38 -17.63 -6.91
CA PHE A 139 -1.08 -17.06 -6.56
C PHE A 139 -0.82 -17.10 -5.04
N ILE A 140 -1.77 -16.67 -4.22
CA ILE A 140 -1.64 -16.66 -2.76
C ILE A 140 -1.33 -18.05 -2.22
N LYS A 141 -2.03 -19.09 -2.72
CA LYS A 141 -1.82 -20.47 -2.28
C LYS A 141 -0.45 -20.99 -2.69
N GLU A 142 -0.04 -20.73 -3.92
CA GLU A 142 1.25 -21.16 -4.46
C GLU A 142 2.42 -20.45 -3.76
N TYR A 143 2.34 -19.13 -3.63
CA TYR A 143 3.34 -18.31 -2.94
C TYR A 143 3.50 -18.76 -1.49
N LYS A 144 2.41 -18.96 -0.74
CA LYS A 144 2.49 -19.45 0.65
C LYS A 144 3.15 -20.82 0.73
N LYS A 145 2.81 -21.76 -0.15
CA LYS A 145 3.43 -23.09 -0.19
C LYS A 145 4.95 -23.00 -0.43
N LYS A 146 5.37 -22.12 -1.34
CA LYS A 146 6.76 -21.97 -1.75
C LYS A 146 7.60 -21.16 -0.76
N HIS A 147 7.07 -20.06 -0.20
CA HIS A 147 7.84 -19.06 0.54
C HIS A 147 7.45 -18.85 2.01
N CYS A 148 6.38 -19.47 2.49
CA CYS A 148 5.89 -19.26 3.86
C CYS A 148 5.79 -20.56 4.66
N ASP A 149 5.88 -20.44 5.97
CA ASP A 149 5.62 -21.52 6.93
C ASP A 149 4.47 -21.11 7.84
N GLN A 150 3.70 -22.10 8.25
CA GLN A 150 2.72 -21.95 9.32
C GLN A 150 3.28 -22.56 10.61
N VAL A 151 3.37 -21.74 11.66
CA VAL A 151 4.02 -22.10 12.92
C VAL A 151 3.14 -21.76 14.11
N TYR A 152 3.26 -22.50 15.20
CA TYR A 152 2.60 -22.15 16.45
C TYR A 152 3.41 -21.06 17.15
N GLY A 153 2.76 -19.91 17.36
CA GLY A 153 3.27 -18.81 18.14
C GLY A 153 2.61 -18.76 19.51
N VAL A 154 3.39 -18.50 20.54
CA VAL A 154 2.93 -18.22 21.90
C VAL A 154 3.07 -16.73 22.17
N HIS A 155 1.98 -16.08 22.55
CA HIS A 155 1.98 -14.66 22.88
C HIS A 155 2.71 -14.42 24.21
N GLY A 156 3.70 -13.52 24.21
CA GLY A 156 4.63 -13.35 25.33
C GLY A 156 4.01 -12.84 26.64
N THR A 157 2.86 -12.18 26.59
CA THR A 157 2.21 -11.62 27.80
C THR A 157 1.12 -12.51 28.42
N ASN A 158 0.32 -13.19 27.61
CA ASN A 158 -0.84 -13.95 28.08
C ASN A 158 -0.71 -15.46 27.81
N GLY A 159 0.41 -15.91 27.21
CA GLY A 159 0.67 -17.32 26.91
C GLY A 159 -0.26 -17.91 25.84
N GLN A 160 -1.07 -17.10 25.17
CA GLN A 160 -2.03 -17.60 24.19
C GLN A 160 -1.31 -18.21 23.00
N ARG A 161 -1.66 -19.46 22.69
CA ARG A 161 -1.15 -20.20 21.54
C ARG A 161 -2.02 -19.94 20.31
N LYS A 162 -1.39 -19.54 19.20
CA LYS A 162 -2.08 -19.31 17.92
C LYS A 162 -1.25 -19.85 16.76
N LEU A 163 -1.92 -20.37 15.75
CA LEU A 163 -1.29 -20.75 14.50
C LEU A 163 -1.10 -19.49 13.63
N LEU A 164 0.14 -19.17 13.28
CA LEU A 164 0.53 -17.94 12.60
C LEU A 164 1.34 -18.23 11.34
N TRP A 165 1.33 -17.28 10.41
CA TRP A 165 2.14 -17.33 9.19
C TRP A 165 3.42 -16.52 9.33
N ARG A 166 4.50 -17.01 8.72
CA ARG A 166 5.74 -16.24 8.53
C ARG A 166 6.43 -16.59 7.21
N LYS A 167 7.33 -15.72 6.75
CA LYS A 167 8.23 -16.03 5.64
C LYS A 167 9.23 -17.11 6.08
N LYS A 168 9.59 -18.02 5.17
CA LYS A 168 10.61 -19.05 5.41
C LYS A 168 11.93 -18.39 5.79
N GLY A 169 12.61 -18.96 6.79
CA GLY A 169 13.91 -18.46 7.27
C GLY A 169 13.84 -17.19 8.15
N ARG A 170 12.65 -16.64 8.41
CA ARG A 170 12.45 -15.58 9.41
C ARG A 170 11.86 -16.15 10.69
N THR A 171 11.92 -15.39 11.77
CA THR A 171 11.25 -15.71 13.04
C THR A 171 9.97 -14.91 13.20
N LEU A 172 9.07 -15.34 14.09
CA LEU A 172 7.95 -14.49 14.51
C LEU A 172 8.44 -13.22 15.22
N ASP A 173 7.77 -12.11 14.94
CA ASP A 173 7.98 -10.83 15.62
C ASP A 173 7.21 -10.76 16.96
N TYR A 174 7.68 -9.89 17.86
CA TYR A 174 6.94 -9.55 19.08
C TYR A 174 5.50 -9.09 18.72
N PRO A 175 4.46 -9.53 19.45
CA PRO A 175 4.50 -10.18 20.76
C PRO A 175 4.60 -11.71 20.76
N PHE A 176 4.75 -12.35 19.60
CA PHE A 176 4.74 -13.81 19.52
C PHE A 176 6.16 -14.38 19.49
N ARG A 177 6.32 -15.58 20.07
CA ARG A 177 7.54 -16.38 19.96
C ARG A 177 7.20 -17.77 19.44
N GLU A 178 8.08 -18.34 18.62
CA GLU A 178 7.89 -19.70 18.11
C GLU A 178 7.96 -20.72 19.25
N GLU A 179 7.00 -21.64 19.26
CA GLU A 179 7.02 -22.80 20.15
C GLU A 179 8.20 -23.70 19.76
N GLN A 180 9.16 -23.89 20.66
CA GLN A 180 10.27 -24.82 20.42
C GLN A 180 9.68 -26.23 20.28
N LYS A 181 9.94 -26.88 19.14
CA LYS A 181 9.65 -28.31 18.99
C LYS A 181 10.53 -29.07 19.99
N LYS A 182 9.89 -29.70 20.98
CA LYS A 182 10.53 -30.72 21.83
C LYS A 182 10.94 -31.92 20.98
#